data_AF-A0A1H3ZIL3-F1
#
_entry.id   AF-A0A1H3ZIL3-F1
#
_cell.length_a   1.000
_cell.length_b   1.000
_cell.length_c   1.000
_cell.angle_alpha   90.00
_cell.angle_beta   90.00
_cell.angle_gamma   90.00
#
_symmetry.space_group_name_H-M   'P 1'
#
loop_
_entity.id
_entity.type
_entity.pdbx_description
1 polymer ?
#
loop_
_entity_poly.entity_id
_entity_poly.type
_entity_poly.pdbx_seq_one_letter_code
_entity_poly.pdbx_strand_id
1 'polypeptide(L)'
;MHDTTVFEWFTEYTFLKMLSPRLLLSAVCAPKYIPDLPSGNMVASNIAAWQINSDTRKYIQNVFDVLYVPWETDVSDDVICNVRQLVDKTYENKYLKMFDEAVLINKKLCGARRYVKTGITSQFKFIEPNSIYYGAGNHMGRFLNVVHELGINFEFTIWDIEASKIDVLCGHKVLYPDFYTKVSDNRKMIVMIENQQVYETVEKKFKTLGYCVIKGVE
;
A
#
# COMPACT_ATOMS: atom_id res chain seq x y z
N MET A 1 4.97 21.00 -28.72
CA MET A 1 4.10 20.05 -28.00
C MET A 1 4.25 20.42 -26.53
N HIS A 2 3.23 21.04 -25.95
CA HIS A 2 3.28 21.56 -24.58
C HIS A 2 2.56 20.56 -23.68
N ASP A 3 3.31 19.88 -22.81
CA ASP A 3 2.75 19.01 -21.79
C ASP A 3 2.20 19.88 -20.66
N THR A 4 0.89 20.10 -20.68
CA THR A 4 0.16 20.76 -19.60
C THR A 4 -0.61 19.69 -18.85
N THR A 5 -0.14 19.29 -17.67
CA THR A 5 -0.85 18.32 -16.82
C THR A 5 -1.55 19.05 -15.67
N VAL A 6 -2.85 18.81 -15.52
CA VAL A 6 -3.72 19.38 -14.48
C VAL A 6 -4.03 18.29 -13.45
N PHE A 7 -3.91 18.59 -12.16
CA PHE A 7 -4.33 17.70 -11.06
C PHE A 7 -5.20 18.49 -10.06
N GLU A 8 -6.34 17.92 -9.66
CA GLU A 8 -7.33 18.59 -8.79
C GLU A 8 -7.76 17.66 -7.64
N TRP A 9 -7.61 18.07 -6.38
CA TRP A 9 -8.02 17.28 -5.20
C TRP A 9 -8.44 18.17 -3.99
N PHE A 10 -9.51 17.78 -3.29
CA PHE A 10 -10.24 18.55 -2.26
C PHE A 10 -10.15 17.87 -0.85
N THR A 11 -9.78 18.59 0.24
CA THR A 11 -10.14 18.39 1.70
C THR A 11 -9.07 18.93 2.71
N GLU A 12 -9.33 18.97 4.02
CA GLU A 12 -8.42 19.52 5.08
C GLU A 12 -7.20 18.64 5.41
N TYR A 13 -7.30 17.31 5.25
CA TYR A 13 -6.15 16.38 5.24
C TYR A 13 -5.20 16.61 4.04
N THR A 14 -5.58 17.49 3.12
CA THR A 14 -4.81 17.81 1.91
C THR A 14 -3.57 18.63 2.26
N PHE A 15 -3.52 19.38 3.38
CA PHE A 15 -2.34 20.19 3.71
C PHE A 15 -1.04 19.37 3.86
N LEU A 16 -1.10 18.23 4.56
CA LEU A 16 0.06 17.32 4.67
C LEU A 16 0.36 16.60 3.35
N LYS A 17 -0.68 16.24 2.60
CA LYS A 17 -0.56 15.64 1.24
C LYS A 17 -0.09 16.63 0.18
N MET A 18 -0.12 17.93 0.48
CA MET A 18 0.33 19.03 -0.38
C MET A 18 1.82 19.34 -0.24
N LEU A 19 2.52 18.74 0.72
CA LEU A 19 3.96 18.97 0.90
C LEU A 19 4.73 18.52 -0.35
N SER A 20 4.43 17.35 -0.91
CA SER A 20 5.15 16.81 -2.06
C SER A 20 4.89 17.61 -3.36
N PRO A 21 3.64 17.95 -3.74
CA PRO A 21 3.38 18.86 -4.87
C PRO A 21 3.95 20.28 -4.68
N ARG A 22 3.91 20.84 -3.46
CA ARG A 22 4.51 22.15 -3.16
C ARG A 22 6.04 22.11 -3.23
N LEU A 23 6.65 21.03 -2.73
CA LEU A 23 8.09 20.81 -2.85
C LEU A 23 8.50 20.64 -4.31
N LEU A 24 7.68 19.94 -5.12
CA LEU A 24 7.91 19.75 -6.55
C LEU A 24 7.86 21.09 -7.27
N LEU A 25 6.83 21.89 -7.00
CA LEU A 25 6.73 23.24 -7.52
C LEU A 25 7.93 24.10 -7.09
N SER A 26 8.40 23.94 -5.86
CA SER A 26 9.54 24.70 -5.33
C SER A 26 10.87 24.28 -5.98
N ALA A 27 11.02 23.01 -6.33
CA ALA A 27 12.20 22.48 -7.02
C ALA A 27 12.29 22.92 -8.49
N VAL A 28 11.16 23.24 -9.11
CA VAL A 28 11.12 23.72 -10.50
C VAL A 28 11.53 25.20 -10.59
N CYS A 29 12.58 25.47 -11.37
CA CYS A 29 13.09 26.82 -11.63
C CYS A 29 12.40 27.54 -12.81
N ALA A 30 11.41 26.93 -13.46
CA ALA A 30 10.66 27.58 -14.53
C ALA A 30 9.69 28.66 -14.04
N PRO A 31 9.28 29.58 -14.93
CA PRO A 31 8.12 30.44 -14.73
C PRO A 31 6.89 29.62 -14.32
N LYS A 32 6.25 30.04 -13.24
CA LYS A 32 5.09 29.38 -12.64
C LYS A 32 3.84 30.15 -13.00
N TYR A 33 2.85 29.45 -13.52
CA TYR A 33 1.52 29.99 -13.78
C TYR A 33 0.59 29.49 -12.69
N ILE A 34 0.25 30.38 -11.76
CA ILE A 34 -0.72 30.14 -10.71
C ILE A 34 -2.01 30.84 -11.13
N PRO A 35 -3.13 30.12 -11.31
CA PRO A 35 -4.38 30.75 -11.70
C PRO A 35 -4.88 31.70 -10.59
N ASP A 36 -5.23 32.92 -10.99
CA ASP A 36 -5.91 33.90 -10.13
C ASP A 36 -7.39 33.51 -10.06
N LEU A 37 -7.76 32.73 -9.04
CA LEU A 37 -9.16 32.31 -8.84
C LEU A 37 -9.89 33.30 -7.91
N PRO A 38 -11.20 33.51 -8.11
CA PRO A 38 -12.00 34.44 -7.31
C PRO A 38 -11.84 34.18 -5.80
N SER A 39 -11.55 35.26 -5.07
CA SER A 39 -11.31 35.23 -3.63
C SER A 39 -12.48 34.60 -2.87
N GLY A 40 -12.22 33.46 -2.24
CA GLY A 40 -13.23 32.71 -1.47
C GLY A 40 -13.02 31.20 -1.47
N ASN A 41 -12.31 30.67 -2.47
CA ASN A 41 -12.05 29.24 -2.58
C ASN A 41 -10.54 28.94 -2.48
N MET A 42 -10.08 28.45 -1.33
CA MET A 42 -8.70 27.95 -1.08
C MET A 42 -8.27 26.79 -2.00
N VAL A 43 -9.14 26.34 -2.91
CA VAL A 43 -8.95 25.19 -3.80
C VAL A 43 -7.85 25.46 -4.84
N ALA A 44 -7.56 26.72 -5.16
CA ALA A 44 -6.66 27.14 -6.23
C ALA A 44 -5.17 26.85 -6.01
N SER A 45 -4.71 26.73 -4.75
CA SER A 45 -3.27 26.63 -4.44
C SER A 45 -2.61 25.31 -4.86
N ASN A 46 -3.38 24.44 -5.51
CA ASN A 46 -3.03 23.06 -5.84
C ASN A 46 -2.80 22.86 -7.34
N ILE A 47 -3.07 23.89 -8.17
CA ILE A 47 -2.89 23.86 -9.62
C ILE A 47 -1.72 24.77 -9.95
N ALA A 48 -0.61 24.17 -10.37
CA ALA A 48 0.53 24.90 -10.89
C ALA A 48 0.96 24.29 -12.21
N ALA A 49 0.99 25.12 -13.24
CA ALA A 49 1.65 24.80 -14.49
C ALA A 49 3.00 25.51 -14.54
N TRP A 50 4.01 24.85 -15.09
CA TRP A 50 5.29 25.48 -15.37
C TRP A 50 5.73 25.09 -16.78
N GLN A 51 6.40 26.02 -17.45
CA GLN A 51 6.94 25.75 -18.77
C GLN A 51 8.34 25.19 -18.65
N ILE A 52 8.56 23.94 -19.09
CA ILE A 52 9.90 23.35 -19.13
C ILE A 52 10.80 24.21 -20.03
N ASN A 53 11.80 24.83 -19.42
CA ASN A 53 12.81 25.66 -20.08
C ASN A 53 14.23 25.10 -19.83
N SER A 54 15.26 25.80 -20.31
CA SER A 54 16.67 25.41 -20.10
C SER A 54 17.03 25.27 -18.62
N ASP A 55 16.52 26.16 -17.77
CA ASP A 55 16.78 26.14 -16.34
C ASP A 55 16.11 24.94 -15.66
N THR A 56 14.89 24.61 -16.07
CA THR A 56 14.20 23.40 -15.59
C THR A 56 14.95 22.14 -15.99
N ARG A 57 15.49 22.09 -17.22
CA ARG A 57 16.32 20.96 -17.67
C ARG A 57 17.60 20.84 -16.86
N LYS A 58 18.23 21.95 -16.47
CA LYS A 58 19.42 21.96 -15.61
C LYS A 58 19.15 21.33 -14.24
N TYR A 59 17.94 21.51 -13.70
CA TYR A 59 17.54 20.99 -12.38
C TYR A 59 16.54 19.84 -12.46
N ILE A 60 16.41 19.17 -13.61
CA ILE A 60 15.39 18.13 -13.80
C ILE A 60 15.58 16.96 -12.83
N GLN A 61 16.82 16.66 -12.45
CA GLN A 61 17.08 15.64 -11.44
C GLN A 61 16.43 15.99 -10.09
N ASN A 62 16.51 17.24 -9.64
CA ASN A 62 15.86 17.68 -8.41
C ASN A 62 14.34 17.45 -8.44
N VAL A 63 13.72 17.60 -9.62
CA VAL A 63 12.29 17.34 -9.84
C VAL A 63 11.98 15.85 -9.65
N PHE A 64 12.82 14.95 -10.18
CA PHE A 64 12.69 13.51 -9.95
C PHE A 64 13.08 13.09 -8.52
N ASP A 65 14.03 13.76 -7.87
CA ASP A 65 14.37 13.49 -6.47
C ASP A 65 13.18 13.79 -5.54
N VAL A 66 12.41 14.83 -5.83
CA VAL A 66 11.19 15.14 -5.07
C VAL A 66 10.11 14.06 -5.20
N LEU A 67 10.10 13.28 -6.29
CA LEU A 67 9.17 12.17 -6.45
C LEU A 67 9.37 11.08 -5.39
N TYR A 68 10.57 10.95 -4.82
CA TYR A 68 10.84 10.04 -3.70
C TYR A 68 10.20 10.49 -2.39
N VAL A 69 9.75 11.74 -2.28
CA VAL A 69 8.90 12.16 -1.16
C VAL A 69 7.53 11.51 -1.34
N PRO A 70 7.04 10.73 -0.37
CA PRO A 70 5.78 10.01 -0.50
C PRO A 70 4.61 10.92 -0.86
N TRP A 71 3.75 10.50 -1.79
CA TRP A 71 2.58 11.27 -2.21
C TRP A 71 1.33 10.87 -1.41
N GLU A 72 1.40 9.72 -0.73
CA GLU A 72 0.28 9.09 -0.01
C GLU A 72 -1.01 8.99 -0.85
N THR A 73 -0.84 8.92 -2.16
CA THR A 73 -1.93 8.90 -3.14
C THR A 73 -1.88 7.58 -3.85
N ASP A 74 -3.01 6.89 -3.84
CA ASP A 74 -3.20 5.65 -4.56
C ASP A 74 -3.51 5.98 -6.03
N VAL A 75 -2.61 5.62 -6.92
CA VAL A 75 -2.70 5.90 -8.36
C VAL A 75 -2.83 4.57 -9.08
N SER A 76 -3.81 4.45 -9.97
CA SER A 76 -4.02 3.22 -10.73
C SER A 76 -2.84 2.92 -11.65
N ASP A 77 -2.63 1.63 -11.93
CA ASP A 77 -1.56 1.17 -12.80
C ASP A 77 -1.66 1.74 -14.22
N ASP A 78 -2.88 1.95 -14.74
CA ASP A 78 -3.09 2.58 -16.04
C ASP A 78 -2.55 4.02 -16.07
N VAL A 79 -2.81 4.80 -15.02
CA VAL A 79 -2.33 6.18 -14.93
C VAL A 79 -0.81 6.19 -14.78
N ILE A 80 -0.25 5.33 -13.93
CA ILE A 80 1.20 5.18 -13.79
C ILE A 80 1.84 4.81 -15.13
N CYS A 81 1.25 3.86 -15.86
CA CYS A 81 1.75 3.42 -17.17
C CYS A 81 1.74 4.56 -18.18
N ASN A 82 0.66 5.34 -18.25
CA ASN A 82 0.56 6.50 -19.12
C ASN A 82 1.63 7.55 -18.81
N VAL A 83 1.85 7.86 -17.52
CA VAL A 83 2.89 8.81 -17.10
C VAL A 83 4.28 8.26 -17.40
N ARG A 84 4.52 6.97 -17.14
CA ARG A 84 5.78 6.30 -17.44
C ARG A 84 6.14 6.40 -18.93
N GLN A 85 5.17 6.20 -19.83
CA GLN A 85 5.37 6.35 -21.27
C GLN A 85 5.72 7.78 -21.67
N LEU A 86 5.17 8.79 -20.99
CA LEU A 86 5.53 10.20 -21.23
C LEU A 86 6.97 10.50 -20.75
N VAL A 87 7.36 9.93 -19.60
CA VAL A 87 8.72 10.07 -19.07
C VAL A 87 9.73 9.45 -20.02
N ASP A 88 9.48 8.23 -20.48
CA ASP A 88 10.34 7.48 -21.40
C ASP A 88 10.56 8.20 -22.74
N LYS A 89 9.51 8.87 -23.26
CA LYS A 89 9.61 9.67 -24.50
C LYS A 89 10.45 10.94 -24.36
N THR A 90 10.59 11.47 -23.15
CA THR A 90 11.03 12.86 -22.93
C THR A 90 12.35 12.97 -22.19
N TYR A 91 12.71 11.96 -21.39
CA TYR A 91 13.85 11.99 -20.49
C TYR A 91 14.77 10.78 -20.66
N GLU A 92 16.03 10.94 -20.27
CA GLU A 92 16.99 9.84 -20.22
C GLU A 92 16.52 8.71 -19.30
N ASN A 93 16.93 7.48 -19.62
CA ASN A 93 16.57 6.26 -18.89
C ASN A 93 16.81 6.36 -17.37
N LYS A 94 17.84 7.08 -16.90
CA LYS A 94 18.08 7.27 -15.47
C LYS A 94 16.88 7.89 -14.73
N TYR A 95 16.15 8.81 -15.37
CA TYR A 95 14.98 9.45 -14.79
C TYR A 95 13.75 8.54 -14.81
N LEU A 96 13.65 7.68 -15.83
CA LEU A 96 12.63 6.63 -15.87
C LEU A 96 12.78 5.66 -14.70
N LYS A 97 14.03 5.27 -14.39
CA LYS A 97 14.34 4.44 -13.20
C LYS A 97 13.95 5.14 -11.90
N MET A 98 14.29 6.43 -11.78
CA MET A 98 13.91 7.22 -10.60
C MET A 98 12.39 7.28 -10.40
N PHE A 99 11.64 7.45 -11.50
CA PHE A 99 10.18 7.39 -11.48
C PHE A 99 9.65 6.01 -11.03
N ASP A 100 10.17 4.93 -11.63
CA ASP A 100 9.76 3.55 -11.29
C ASP A 100 10.02 3.24 -9.80
N GLU A 101 11.15 3.69 -9.25
CA GLU A 101 11.49 3.55 -7.83
C GLU A 101 10.59 4.38 -6.92
N ALA A 102 10.33 5.64 -7.26
CA ALA A 102 9.44 6.52 -6.51
C ALA A 102 8.01 5.94 -6.44
N VAL A 103 7.50 5.41 -7.55
CA VAL A 103 6.21 4.71 -7.61
C VAL A 103 6.20 3.49 -6.69
N LEU A 104 7.26 2.68 -6.70
CA LEU A 104 7.37 1.51 -5.83
C LEU A 104 7.35 1.90 -4.35
N ILE A 105 8.09 2.95 -3.97
CA ILE A 105 8.11 3.46 -2.59
C ILE A 105 6.72 3.94 -2.17
N ASN A 106 6.05 4.73 -3.01
CA ASN A 106 4.69 5.22 -2.72
C ASN A 106 3.69 4.07 -2.60
N LYS A 107 3.74 3.06 -3.48
CA LYS A 107 2.91 1.85 -3.39
C LYS A 107 3.11 1.11 -2.07
N LYS A 108 4.36 0.92 -1.64
CA LYS A 108 4.68 0.27 -0.36
C LYS A 108 4.12 1.04 0.83
N LEU A 109 4.21 2.37 0.81
CA LEU A 109 3.66 3.21 1.88
C LEU A 109 2.13 3.21 1.92
N CYS A 110 1.48 3.29 0.76
CA CYS A 110 0.02 3.12 0.65
C CYS A 110 -0.42 1.75 1.18
N GLY A 111 0.29 0.67 0.82
CA GLY A 111 0.06 -0.68 1.33
C GLY A 111 0.22 -0.78 2.85
N ALA A 112 1.32 -0.25 3.41
CA ALA A 112 1.57 -0.22 4.85
C ALA A 112 0.49 0.58 5.62
N ARG A 113 -0.04 1.65 5.04
CA ARG A 113 -1.16 2.39 5.63
C ARG A 113 -2.46 1.61 5.57
N ARG A 114 -2.74 0.92 4.46
CA ARG A 114 -3.90 0.01 4.37
C ARG A 114 -3.79 -1.09 5.42
N TYR A 115 -2.60 -1.65 5.62
CA TYR A 115 -2.31 -2.61 6.70
C TYR A 115 -2.74 -2.06 8.06
N VAL A 116 -2.29 -0.86 8.45
CA VAL A 116 -2.70 -0.25 9.72
C VAL A 116 -4.22 -0.07 9.79
N LYS A 117 -4.87 0.32 8.68
CA LYS A 117 -6.34 0.45 8.62
C LYS A 117 -7.10 -0.87 8.67
N THR A 118 -6.46 -2.01 8.41
CA THR A 118 -7.14 -3.31 8.48
C THR A 118 -7.50 -3.72 9.90
N GLY A 119 -6.95 -3.07 10.94
CA GLY A 119 -7.13 -3.49 12.33
C GLY A 119 -6.29 -4.71 12.69
N ILE A 120 -5.38 -5.12 11.80
CA ILE A 120 -4.42 -6.20 12.06
C ILE A 120 -3.35 -5.67 13.01
N THR A 121 -3.13 -6.40 14.10
CA THR A 121 -2.37 -5.90 15.25
C THR A 121 -0.89 -5.64 14.90
N SER A 122 -0.28 -4.65 15.56
CA SER A 122 1.16 -4.38 15.40
C SER A 122 2.05 -5.49 15.97
N GLN A 123 1.47 -6.48 16.67
CA GLN A 123 2.18 -7.66 17.15
C GLN A 123 2.57 -8.62 16.00
N PHE A 124 1.96 -8.46 14.81
CA PHE A 124 2.29 -9.16 13.56
C PHE A 124 3.56 -8.68 12.88
N LYS A 125 4.55 -8.20 13.63
CA LYS A 125 5.77 -7.61 13.06
C LYS A 125 6.55 -8.52 12.11
N PHE A 126 6.25 -9.82 12.09
CA PHE A 126 6.81 -10.72 11.11
C PHE A 126 5.72 -11.66 10.61
N ILE A 127 5.37 -11.48 9.34
CA ILE A 127 4.84 -12.54 8.50
C ILE A 127 5.89 -13.65 8.52
N GLU A 128 5.57 -14.77 9.17
CA GLU A 128 6.50 -15.87 9.31
C GLU A 128 6.18 -16.98 8.32
N PRO A 129 7.18 -17.48 7.58
CA PRO A 129 7.03 -18.68 6.77
C PRO A 129 6.51 -19.84 7.62
N ASN A 130 5.73 -20.71 7.00
CA ASN A 130 5.14 -21.90 7.63
C ASN A 130 4.15 -21.60 8.75
N SER A 131 3.65 -20.38 8.88
CA SER A 131 2.56 -20.06 9.79
C SER A 131 1.20 -20.58 9.29
N ILE A 132 0.25 -20.71 10.22
CA ILE A 132 -1.16 -21.02 9.91
C ILE A 132 -2.00 -19.78 10.17
N TYR A 133 -2.83 -19.40 9.21
CA TYR A 133 -3.85 -18.36 9.36
C TYR A 133 -5.21 -19.02 9.52
N TYR A 134 -5.85 -18.82 10.66
CA TYR A 134 -7.14 -19.40 11.00
C TYR A 134 -8.25 -18.36 10.82
N GLY A 135 -9.22 -18.65 9.95
CA GLY A 135 -10.32 -17.77 9.54
C GLY A 135 -10.09 -17.22 8.13
N ALA A 136 -10.94 -17.62 7.19
CA ALA A 136 -10.95 -17.21 5.79
C ALA A 136 -11.98 -16.11 5.50
N GLY A 137 -12.24 -15.24 6.49
CA GLY A 137 -13.19 -14.13 6.38
C GLY A 137 -12.60 -12.86 5.75
N ASN A 138 -13.38 -11.77 5.83
CA ASN A 138 -13.02 -10.47 5.24
C ASN A 138 -11.65 -9.93 5.70
N HIS A 139 -11.29 -10.13 6.97
CA HIS A 139 -9.98 -9.69 7.50
C HIS A 139 -8.81 -10.42 6.86
N MET A 140 -8.94 -11.73 6.65
CA MET A 140 -7.93 -12.49 5.96
C MET A 140 -7.83 -12.07 4.50
N GLY A 141 -8.96 -11.83 3.82
CA GLY A 141 -8.95 -11.29 2.45
C GLY A 141 -8.24 -9.93 2.35
N ARG A 142 -8.52 -9.01 3.29
CA ARG A 142 -7.84 -7.70 3.35
C ARG A 142 -6.34 -7.84 3.62
N PHE A 143 -5.95 -8.74 4.53
CA PHE A 143 -4.55 -9.05 4.82
C PHE A 143 -3.83 -9.54 3.56
N LEU A 144 -4.39 -10.53 2.86
CA LEU A 144 -3.81 -11.11 1.65
C LEU A 144 -3.65 -10.09 0.52
N ASN A 145 -4.63 -9.20 0.34
CA ASN A 145 -4.53 -8.13 -0.63
C ASN A 145 -3.34 -7.20 -0.32
N VAL A 146 -3.15 -6.83 0.94
CA VAL A 146 -2.00 -6.01 1.35
C VAL A 146 -0.68 -6.75 1.14
N VAL A 147 -0.61 -8.02 1.51
CA VAL A 147 0.59 -8.86 1.28
C VAL A 147 0.96 -8.90 -0.20
N HIS A 148 -0.03 -9.15 -1.07
CA HIS A 148 0.14 -9.21 -2.51
C HIS A 148 0.62 -7.86 -3.08
N GLU A 149 0.00 -6.75 -2.67
CA GLU A 149 0.38 -5.40 -3.08
C GLU A 149 1.81 -5.02 -2.65
N LEU A 150 2.25 -5.50 -1.49
CA LEU A 150 3.61 -5.29 -0.99
C LEU A 150 4.64 -6.20 -1.67
N GLY A 151 4.20 -7.15 -2.50
CA GLY A 151 5.07 -8.15 -3.15
C GLY A 151 5.72 -9.11 -2.16
N ILE A 152 5.12 -9.29 -0.97
CA ILE A 152 5.63 -10.20 0.04
C ILE A 152 5.18 -11.59 -0.35
N ASN A 153 6.15 -12.47 -0.62
CA ASN A 153 5.89 -13.87 -0.90
C ASN A 153 6.42 -14.74 0.24
N PHE A 154 5.55 -15.54 0.84
CA PHE A 154 5.90 -16.46 1.91
C PHE A 154 4.96 -17.66 1.89
N GLU A 155 5.44 -18.78 2.43
CA GLU A 155 4.64 -20.00 2.53
C GLU A 155 3.77 -19.93 3.78
N PHE A 156 2.47 -20.16 3.62
CA PHE A 156 1.52 -20.24 4.73
C PHE A 156 0.33 -21.14 4.38
N THR A 157 -0.42 -21.52 5.41
CA THR A 157 -1.66 -22.31 5.25
C THR A 157 -2.84 -21.50 5.77
N ILE A 158 -3.97 -21.54 5.04
CA ILE A 158 -5.24 -20.96 5.51
C ILE A 158 -6.14 -22.08 6.00
N TRP A 159 -6.62 -21.97 7.23
CA TRP A 159 -7.56 -22.89 7.85
C TRP A 159 -8.90 -22.20 8.12
N ASP A 160 -10.00 -22.86 7.78
CA ASP A 160 -11.34 -22.40 8.15
C ASP A 160 -12.26 -23.61 8.41
N ILE A 161 -13.13 -23.50 9.42
CA ILE A 161 -14.12 -24.55 9.73
C ILE A 161 -15.16 -24.72 8.61
N GLU A 162 -15.38 -23.67 7.84
CA GLU A 162 -16.28 -23.63 6.69
C GLU A 162 -15.52 -23.82 5.37
N ALA A 163 -14.35 -24.49 5.36
CA ALA A 163 -13.52 -24.66 4.16
C ALA A 163 -14.30 -25.20 2.94
N SER A 164 -15.33 -26.04 3.12
CA SER A 164 -16.22 -26.51 2.02
C SER A 164 -17.02 -25.41 1.33
N LYS A 165 -17.20 -24.25 1.96
CA LYS A 165 -17.92 -23.10 1.41
C LYS A 165 -16.97 -22.08 0.79
N ILE A 166 -15.68 -22.16 1.12
CA ILE A 166 -14.66 -21.16 0.76
C ILE A 166 -13.43 -21.93 0.26
N ASP A 167 -13.53 -22.61 -0.89
CA ASP A 167 -12.43 -23.45 -1.37
C ASP A 167 -11.12 -22.65 -1.65
N VAL A 168 -11.27 -21.37 -2.03
CA VAL A 168 -10.16 -20.47 -2.39
C VAL A 168 -10.42 -19.05 -1.86
N LEU A 169 -9.40 -18.43 -1.26
CA LEU A 169 -9.38 -17.03 -0.83
C LEU A 169 -8.17 -16.31 -1.44
N CYS A 170 -8.41 -15.29 -2.27
CA CYS A 170 -7.36 -14.52 -2.97
C CYS A 170 -6.31 -15.40 -3.69
N GLY A 171 -6.75 -16.50 -4.32
CA GLY A 171 -5.86 -17.44 -5.03
C GLY A 171 -5.20 -18.49 -4.13
N HIS A 172 -5.39 -18.43 -2.81
CA HIS A 172 -4.87 -19.43 -1.87
C HIS A 172 -5.95 -20.44 -1.49
N LYS A 173 -5.60 -21.73 -1.49
CA LYS A 173 -6.51 -22.80 -1.07
C LYS A 173 -6.78 -22.71 0.43
N VAL A 174 -8.05 -22.84 0.81
CA VAL A 174 -8.46 -22.95 2.22
C VAL A 174 -8.61 -24.43 2.57
N LEU A 175 -8.11 -24.82 3.74
CA LEU A 175 -8.15 -26.20 4.23
C LEU A 175 -8.95 -26.29 5.52
N TYR A 176 -9.44 -27.49 5.82
CA TYR A 176 -9.98 -27.79 7.14
C TYR A 176 -8.88 -27.76 8.21
N PRO A 177 -9.17 -27.29 9.43
CA PRO A 177 -8.21 -27.32 10.51
C PRO A 177 -7.92 -28.75 10.97
N ASP A 178 -6.66 -29.05 11.26
CA ASP A 178 -6.26 -30.30 11.91
C ASP A 178 -6.39 -30.16 13.44
N PHE A 179 -7.45 -30.74 13.99
CA PHE A 179 -7.76 -30.68 15.42
C PHE A 179 -7.09 -31.76 16.28
N TYR A 180 -6.20 -32.56 15.70
CA TYR A 180 -5.70 -33.80 16.31
C TYR A 180 -4.18 -33.88 16.38
N THR A 181 -3.48 -33.39 15.36
CA THR A 181 -2.01 -33.51 15.28
C THR A 181 -1.31 -32.53 16.21
N LYS A 182 -0.42 -33.07 17.06
CA LYS A 182 0.49 -32.26 17.87
C LYS A 182 1.64 -31.75 17.02
N VAL A 183 2.04 -30.50 17.23
CA VAL A 183 3.21 -29.87 16.60
C VAL A 183 4.36 -29.75 17.61
N SER A 184 5.57 -30.09 17.18
CA SER A 184 6.80 -30.04 17.99
C SER A 184 7.45 -28.65 18.02
N ASP A 185 7.19 -27.81 17.02
CA ASP A 185 8.07 -26.67 16.69
C ASP A 185 7.48 -25.31 17.07
N ASN A 186 6.58 -25.27 18.06
CA ASN A 186 5.90 -24.04 18.50
C ASN A 186 5.33 -23.22 17.32
N ARG A 187 4.80 -23.94 16.32
CA ARG A 187 4.33 -23.38 15.05
C ARG A 187 3.31 -22.28 15.32
N LYS A 188 3.47 -21.13 14.66
CA LYS A 188 2.59 -19.99 14.87
C LYS A 188 1.26 -20.17 14.18
N MET A 189 0.19 -19.88 14.92
CA MET A 189 -1.17 -19.79 14.41
C MET A 189 -1.69 -18.38 14.65
N ILE A 190 -2.08 -17.71 13.57
CA ILE A 190 -2.64 -16.37 13.57
C ILE A 190 -4.16 -16.49 13.38
N VAL A 191 -4.94 -16.06 14.36
CA VAL A 191 -6.40 -16.18 14.31
C VAL A 191 -7.02 -14.88 13.80
N MET A 192 -7.50 -14.90 12.56
CA MET A 192 -8.06 -13.77 11.82
C MET A 192 -9.58 -13.61 12.05
N ILE A 193 -10.03 -13.80 13.29
CA ILE A 193 -11.45 -13.78 13.68
C ILE A 193 -11.68 -12.71 14.75
N GLU A 194 -12.64 -11.80 14.51
CA GLU A 194 -13.01 -10.73 15.45
C GLU A 194 -13.73 -11.25 16.70
N ASN A 195 -14.57 -12.28 16.52
CA ASN A 195 -15.38 -12.82 17.60
C ASN A 195 -14.49 -13.40 18.71
N GLN A 196 -14.48 -12.73 19.86
CA GLN A 196 -13.63 -13.06 21.00
C GLN A 196 -13.87 -14.47 21.55
N GLN A 197 -15.12 -14.94 21.58
CA GLN A 197 -15.44 -16.29 22.07
C GLN A 197 -14.91 -17.37 21.13
N VAL A 198 -14.99 -17.13 19.82
CA VAL A 198 -14.42 -18.03 18.81
C VAL A 198 -12.89 -18.03 18.93
N TYR A 199 -12.27 -16.86 19.08
CA TYR A 199 -10.83 -16.75 19.34
C TYR A 199 -10.40 -17.59 20.55
N GLU A 200 -11.04 -17.41 21.71
CA GLU A 200 -10.70 -18.12 22.95
C GLU A 200 -10.85 -19.64 22.79
N THR A 201 -11.87 -20.08 22.05
CA THR A 201 -12.09 -21.49 21.76
C THR A 201 -10.96 -22.07 20.91
N VAL A 202 -10.58 -21.37 19.83
CA VAL A 202 -9.47 -21.75 18.95
C VAL A 202 -8.16 -21.73 19.71
N GLU A 203 -7.90 -20.67 20.47
CA GLU A 203 -6.70 -20.51 21.28
C GLU A 203 -6.52 -21.66 22.27
N LYS A 204 -7.55 -21.94 23.08
CA LYS A 204 -7.51 -23.03 24.04
C LYS A 204 -7.27 -24.36 23.37
N LYS A 205 -7.94 -24.63 22.24
CA LYS A 205 -7.80 -25.89 21.50
C LYS A 205 -6.40 -26.05 20.93
N PHE A 206 -5.89 -25.09 20.17
CA PHE A 206 -4.63 -25.24 19.46
C PHE A 206 -3.40 -25.06 20.34
N LYS A 207 -3.48 -24.32 21.45
CA LYS A 207 -2.40 -24.32 22.46
C LYS A 207 -2.17 -25.72 23.04
N THR A 208 -3.21 -26.54 23.24
CA THR A 208 -3.05 -27.93 23.72
C THR A 208 -2.38 -28.85 22.70
N LEU A 209 -2.37 -28.46 21.42
CA LEU A 209 -1.69 -29.16 20.33
C LEU A 209 -0.26 -28.66 20.11
N GLY A 210 0.21 -27.66 20.88
CA GLY A 210 1.57 -27.13 20.80
C GLY A 210 1.74 -25.90 19.89
N TYR A 211 0.65 -25.29 19.42
CA TYR A 211 0.73 -24.06 18.62
C TYR A 211 0.97 -22.83 19.49
N CYS A 212 1.75 -21.89 18.97
CA CYS A 212 1.80 -20.52 19.47
C CYS A 212 0.65 -19.73 18.83
N VAL A 213 -0.48 -19.62 19.53
CA VAL A 213 -1.68 -18.95 19.02
C VAL A 213 -1.65 -17.45 19.33
N ILE A 214 -1.87 -16.62 18.30
CA ILE A 214 -1.80 -15.16 18.35
C ILE A 214 -3.09 -14.57 17.76
N LYS A 215 -3.66 -13.54 18.40
CA LYS A 215 -4.87 -12.85 17.92
C LYS A 215 -4.53 -11.92 16.75
N GLY A 216 -5.11 -12.23 15.58
CA GLY A 216 -4.97 -11.61 14.25
C GLY A 216 -5.48 -10.18 14.14
N VAL A 217 -6.56 -9.90 14.85
CA VAL A 217 -7.40 -8.72 14.65
C VAL A 217 -7.75 -8.15 16.01
N GLU A 218 -7.70 -6.82 16.15
CA GLU A 218 -8.18 -6.11 17.34
C GLU A 218 -9.70 -6.01 17.38
#